data_AF-A0A379I728-F1
#
_entry.id   AF-A0A379I728-F1
#
_cell.length_a   1.000
_cell.length_b   1.000
_cell.length_c   1.000
_cell.angle_alpha   90.00
_cell.angle_beta   90.00
_cell.angle_gamma   90.00
#
_symmetry.space_group_name_H-M   'P 1'
#
loop_
_entity.id
_entity.type
_entity.pdbx_description
1 polymer ?
#
loop_
_entity_poly.entity_id
_entity_poly.type
_entity_poly.pdbx_seq_one_letter_code
_entity_poly.pdbx_strand_id
1 'polypeptide(L)'
;MKFHYLASLTLLALPLAALAIEPGPSSKAQQETEHWLGLQVSGQAASPTVQQATATERELAMQRLLQSKKFAIPEKFDEDSKSPGSSK
;
A
#
# COMPACT_ATOMS: atom_id res chain seq x y z
N MET A 1 -1.16 55.83 5.76
CA MET A 1 -0.98 54.92 6.92
C MET A 1 -2.03 53.80 6.98
N LYS A 2 -3.35 54.08 7.08
CA LYS A 2 -4.39 53.04 7.21
C LYS A 2 -4.50 52.04 6.04
N PHE A 3 -4.25 52.51 4.82
CA PHE A 3 -4.33 51.67 3.60
C PHE A 3 -3.27 50.57 3.56
N HIS A 4 -2.05 50.85 4.04
CA HIS A 4 -0.97 49.86 4.08
C HIS A 4 -1.25 48.73 5.07
N TYR A 5 -1.91 49.04 6.20
CA TYR A 5 -2.33 48.02 7.17
C TYR A 5 -3.43 47.11 6.62
N LEU A 6 -4.39 47.68 5.87
CA LEU A 6 -5.41 46.88 5.19
C LEU A 6 -4.80 45.99 4.10
N ALA A 7 -3.89 46.53 3.29
CA ALA A 7 -3.17 45.77 2.27
C ALA A 7 -2.30 44.65 2.87
N SER A 8 -1.61 44.91 3.98
CA SER A 8 -0.83 43.87 4.68
C SER A 8 -1.72 42.79 5.28
N LEU A 9 -2.89 43.16 5.82
CA LEU A 9 -3.83 42.20 6.38
C LEU A 9 -4.43 41.29 5.30
N THR A 10 -4.78 41.86 4.13
CA THR A 10 -5.25 41.06 3.00
C THR A 10 -4.18 40.12 2.45
N LEU A 11 -2.92 40.56 2.42
CA LEU A 11 -1.81 39.74 1.97
C LEU A 11 -1.52 38.59 2.95
N LEU A 12 -1.69 38.84 4.26
CA LEU A 12 -1.53 37.82 5.30
C LEU A 12 -2.69 36.81 5.33
N ALA A 13 -3.89 37.21 4.90
CA ALA A 13 -5.07 36.34 4.82
C ALA A 13 -5.12 35.48 3.55
N LEU A 14 -4.35 35.83 2.51
CA LEU A 14 -4.30 35.11 1.24
C LEU A 14 -4.02 33.58 1.36
N PRO A 15 -3.08 33.09 2.19
CA PRO A 15 -2.85 31.66 2.34
C PRO A 15 -4.03 30.89 2.96
N LEU A 16 -4.94 31.55 3.69
CA LEU A 16 -6.14 30.90 4.23
C LEU A 16 -7.19 30.60 3.14
N ALA A 17 -7.10 31.24 1.97
CA ALA A 17 -7.95 30.91 0.82
C ALA A 17 -7.43 29.69 0.04
N ALA A 18 -6.18 29.24 0.31
CA ALA A 18 -5.54 28.11 -0.33
C ALA A 18 -5.61 26.83 0.53
N LEU A 19 -6.76 26.56 1.14
CA LEU A 19 -7.03 25.26 1.78
C LEU A 19 -7.24 24.22 0.67
N ALA A 20 -6.13 23.73 0.10
CA ALA A 20 -6.09 22.77 -1.00
C ALA A 20 -6.38 21.31 -0.58
N ILE A 21 -7.15 21.12 0.49
CA ILE A 21 -7.67 19.79 0.85
C ILE A 21 -9.16 19.83 0.57
N GLU A 22 -9.56 19.33 -0.60
CA GLU A 22 -10.94 18.91 -0.78
C GLU A 22 -11.23 17.81 0.25
N PRO A 23 -12.25 17.97 1.11
CA PRO A 23 -12.59 16.94 2.06
C PRO A 23 -13.29 15.81 1.30
N GLY A 24 -12.52 14.83 0.85
CA GLY A 24 -13.06 13.62 0.26
C GLY A 24 -12.02 12.83 -0.54
N PRO A 25 -12.27 11.54 -0.78
CA PRO A 25 -11.43 10.76 -1.66
C PRO A 25 -11.48 11.40 -3.07
N SER A 26 -10.32 11.71 -3.65
CA SER A 26 -10.23 12.33 -4.98
C SER A 26 -10.78 11.43 -6.10
N SER A 27 -11.00 10.15 -5.80
CA SER A 27 -11.59 9.15 -6.70
C SER A 27 -12.15 7.95 -5.93
N LYS A 28 -12.97 7.13 -6.58
CA LYS A 28 -13.42 5.84 -6.04
C LYS A 28 -12.25 4.90 -5.69
N ALA A 29 -11.19 4.90 -6.51
CA ALA A 29 -9.99 4.10 -6.26
C ALA A 29 -9.26 4.53 -4.98
N GLN A 30 -9.18 5.84 -4.71
CA GLN A 30 -8.63 6.34 -3.45
C GLN A 30 -9.49 5.91 -2.26
N GLN A 31 -10.81 5.95 -2.38
CA GLN A 31 -11.72 5.52 -1.31
C GLN A 31 -11.52 4.04 -0.95
N GLU A 32 -11.41 3.16 -1.95
CA GLU A 32 -11.12 1.75 -1.73
C GLU A 32 -9.74 1.56 -1.08
N THR A 33 -8.74 2.31 -1.54
CA THR A 33 -7.37 2.26 -0.98
C THR A 33 -7.37 2.66 0.49
N GLU A 34 -8.03 3.77 0.84
CA GLU A 34 -8.16 4.25 2.22
C GLU A 34 -8.93 3.25 3.08
N HIS A 35 -9.96 2.61 2.53
CA HIS A 35 -10.70 1.56 3.22
C HIS A 35 -9.80 0.37 3.56
N TRP A 36 -9.01 -0.12 2.59
CA TRP A 36 -8.07 -1.22 2.81
C TRP A 36 -6.97 -0.85 3.83
N LEU A 37 -6.44 0.37 3.76
CA LEU A 37 -5.46 0.85 4.73
C LEU A 37 -6.06 0.92 6.14
N GLY A 38 -7.29 1.41 6.27
CA GLY A 38 -8.03 1.44 7.53
C GLY A 38 -8.27 0.04 8.10
N LEU A 39 -8.64 -0.93 7.26
CA LEU A 39 -8.81 -2.33 7.67
C LEU A 39 -7.49 -2.95 8.17
N GLN A 40 -6.37 -2.68 7.49
CA GLN A 40 -5.06 -3.17 7.90
C GLN A 40 -4.61 -2.59 9.24
N VAL A 41 -4.73 -1.27 9.43
CA VAL A 41 -4.32 -0.59 10.66
C VAL A 41 -5.21 -0.97 11.84
N SER A 42 -6.52 -1.07 11.62
CA SER A 42 -7.47 -1.43 12.68
C SER A 42 -7.35 -2.88 13.14
N GLY A 43 -6.76 -3.75 12.32
CA GLY A 43 -6.64 -5.17 12.62
C GLY A 43 -7.99 -5.91 12.69
N GLN A 44 -9.10 -5.30 12.29
CA GLN A 44 -10.43 -5.92 12.39
C GLN A 44 -10.57 -7.18 11.52
N ALA A 45 -9.80 -7.24 10.42
CA ALA A 45 -9.73 -8.40 9.55
C ALA A 45 -8.55 -9.34 9.87
N ALA A 46 -7.91 -9.18 11.03
CA ALA A 46 -6.84 -10.09 11.45
C ALA A 46 -7.40 -11.50 11.69
N SER A 47 -6.65 -12.52 11.25
CA SER A 47 -6.99 -13.92 11.51
C SER A 47 -7.10 -14.17 13.02
N PRO A 48 -8.19 -14.82 13.50
CA PRO A 48 -8.29 -15.21 14.91
C PRO A 48 -7.25 -16.27 15.28
N THR A 49 -6.77 -17.03 14.30
CA THR A 49 -5.70 -18.01 14.47
C THR A 49 -4.36 -17.31 14.30
N VAL A 50 -3.67 -17.11 15.43
CA VAL A 50 -2.31 -16.55 15.45
C VAL A 50 -1.34 -17.57 14.85
N GLN A 51 -0.71 -17.23 13.73
CA GLN A 51 0.37 -18.02 13.15
C GLN A 51 1.65 -17.73 13.94
N GLN A 52 1.91 -18.52 14.98
CA GLN A 52 3.19 -18.47 15.69
C GLN A 52 4.22 -19.29 14.92
N ALA A 53 5.31 -18.64 14.53
CA ALA A 53 6.50 -19.32 14.03
C ALA A 53 7.54 -19.34 15.14
N THR A 54 8.04 -20.53 15.47
CA THR A 54 9.19 -20.70 16.35
C THR A 54 10.44 -20.07 15.73
N ALA A 55 11.45 -19.76 16.54
CA ALA A 55 12.71 -19.20 16.04
C ALA A 55 13.38 -20.11 14.99
N THR A 56 13.29 -21.42 15.17
CA THR A 56 13.81 -22.43 14.23
C THR A 56 13.04 -22.45 12.91
N GLU A 57 11.72 -22.38 12.94
CA GLU A 57 10.89 -22.30 11.73
C GLU A 57 11.13 -21.00 10.96
N ARG A 58 11.31 -19.89 11.67
CA ARG A 58 11.64 -18.58 11.09
C ARG A 58 12.99 -18.64 10.36
N GLU A 59 13.99 -19.24 10.99
CA GLU A 59 15.32 -19.44 10.40
C GLU A 59 15.26 -20.34 9.15
N LEU A 60 14.51 -21.45 9.21
CA LEU A 60 14.31 -22.35 8.08
C LEU A 60 13.61 -21.64 6.91
N ALA A 61 12.59 -20.83 7.19
CA ALA A 61 11.92 -20.03 6.16
C ALA A 61 12.89 -19.02 5.51
N MET A 62 13.76 -18.39 6.30
CA MET A 62 14.79 -17.47 5.81
C MET A 62 15.80 -18.20 4.92
N GLN A 63 16.26 -19.38 5.34
CA GLN A 63 17.14 -20.21 4.52
C GLN A 63 16.47 -20.59 3.20
N ARG A 64 15.20 -21.01 3.21
CA ARG A 64 14.44 -21.30 1.98
C ARG A 64 14.34 -20.09 1.06
N LEU A 65 14.10 -18.89 1.61
CA LEU A 65 14.09 -17.65 0.85
C LEU A 65 15.44 -17.39 0.16
N LEU A 66 16.56 -17.61 0.86
CA LEU A 66 17.89 -17.47 0.28
C LEU A 66 18.16 -18.53 -0.80
N GLN A 67 17.72 -19.78 -0.59
CA GLN A 67 17.85 -20.83 -1.60
C GLN A 67 17.02 -20.52 -2.85
N SER A 68 15.84 -19.90 -2.72
CA SER A 68 14.98 -19.61 -3.88
C SER A 68 15.61 -18.62 -4.87
N LYS A 69 16.52 -17.77 -4.40
CA LYS A 69 17.28 -16.83 -5.24
C LYS A 69 18.45 -17.48 -5.99
N LYS A 70 18.82 -18.72 -5.66
CA LYS A 70 19.92 -19.42 -6.33
C LYS A 70 19.56 -19.95 -7.70
N PHE A 71 18.27 -20.10 -7.99
CA PHE A 71 17.81 -20.55 -9.30
C PHE A 71 17.81 -19.37 -10.26
N ALA A 72 18.47 -19.56 -11.41
CA ALA A 72 18.38 -18.60 -12.50
C ALA A 72 16.92 -18.48 -12.95
N ILE A 73 16.49 -17.26 -13.24
CA ILE A 73 15.19 -17.03 -13.88
C ILE A 73 15.28 -17.65 -15.28
N PRO A 74 14.39 -18.59 -15.65
CA PRO A 74 14.39 -19.15 -17.01
C PRO A 74 14.26 -18.02 -18.03
N GLU A 75 15.13 -18.01 -19.04
CA GLU A 75 15.10 -16.97 -20.08
C GLU A 75 13.83 -17.01 -20.94
N LYS A 76 13.14 -18.15 -20.93
CA LYS A 76 11.86 -18.35 -21.63
C LYS A 76 10.92 -19.06 -20.68
N PHE A 77 9.73 -18.49 -20.51
CA PHE A 77 8.60 -19.21 -19.96
C PHE A 77 7.98 -19.98 -21.13
N ASP A 78 8.29 -21.26 -21.25
CA ASP A 78 7.69 -22.10 -22.28
C ASP A 78 6.20 -22.27 -21.95
N GLU A 79 5.32 -21.55 -22.68
CA GLU A 79 3.85 -21.66 -22.56
C GLU A 79 3.34 -23.10 -22.80
N ASP A 80 4.19 -23.98 -23.34
CA ASP A 80 3.93 -25.40 -23.58
C ASP A 80 4.08 -26.31 -22.34
N SER A 81 4.49 -25.80 -21.18
CA SER A 81 4.45 -26.56 -19.91
C SER A 81 3.02 -26.67 -19.37
N LYS A 82 2.17 -27.29 -20.17
CA LYS A 82 0.87 -27.91 -19.93
C LYS A 82 0.41 -27.93 -18.47
N SER A 83 -0.63 -27.14 -18.20
CA SER A 83 -1.52 -27.33 -17.06
C SER A 83 -2.06 -28.78 -17.06
N PRO A 84 -1.84 -29.59 -16.01
CA PRO A 84 -2.36 -30.95 -15.92
C PRO A 84 -3.84 -30.88 -15.53
N GLY A 85 -4.71 -30.53 -16.47
CA GLY A 85 -6.13 -30.40 -16.14
C GLY A 85 -7.11 -30.05 -17.26
N SER A 86 -6.68 -30.00 -18.52
CA SER A 86 -7.61 -29.74 -19.64
C SER A 86 -7.58 -30.90 -20.64
N SER A 87 -8.15 -32.04 -20.23
CA SER A 87 -8.59 -33.08 -21.16
C SER A 87 -10.05 -32.82 -21.51
N LYS A 88 -10.30 -32.76 -22.82
CA LYS A 88 -11.59 -32.64 -23.49
C LYS A 88 -12.35 -33.96 -23.43
#